data_AF-A0A914P7I7-F1
#
_entry.id   AF-A0A914P7I7-F1
#
_cell.length_a   1.000
_cell.length_b   1.000
_cell.length_c   1.000
_cell.angle_alpha   90.00
_cell.angle_beta   90.00
_cell.angle_gamma   90.00
#
_symmetry.space_group_name_H-M   'P 1'
#
loop_
_entity.id
_entity.type
_entity.pdbx_description
1 polymer ?
#
loop_
_entity_poly.entity_id
_entity_poly.type
_entity_poly.pdbx_seq_one_letter_code
_entity_poly.pdbx_strand_id
1 'polypeptide(L)'
;MQSNNTLHGITVAVDFKTNEVQSESLANLNKRGHRSDVRCFAVVENNRTFVSGSADAGIIWDSNSLLPINRFEADEMKDLISRKFHIFHFKKPKKS
;
A
#
# COMPACT_ATOMS: atom_id res chain seq x y z
N MET A 1 14.61 -15.72 -6.38
CA MET A 1 13.28 -16.17 -6.85
C MET A 1 12.27 -15.11 -6.46
N GLN A 2 11.68 -14.42 -7.43
CA GLN A 2 10.69 -13.37 -7.17
C GLN A 2 9.31 -14.03 -7.25
N SER A 3 8.68 -14.29 -6.11
CA SER A 3 7.34 -14.87 -6.05
C SER A 3 6.30 -13.83 -6.45
N ASN A 4 5.87 -13.87 -7.71
CA ASN A 4 4.90 -12.96 -8.33
C ASN A 4 3.45 -13.45 -8.19
N ASN A 5 3.13 -14.08 -7.07
CA ASN A 5 1.78 -14.60 -6.85
C ASN A 5 0.81 -13.44 -6.65
N THR A 6 -0.19 -13.39 -7.53
CA THR A 6 -1.22 -12.35 -7.52
C THR A 6 -2.56 -12.96 -7.12
N LEU A 7 -3.28 -12.29 -6.20
CA LEU A 7 -4.63 -12.68 -5.82
C LEU A 7 -5.59 -11.51 -6.08
N HIS A 8 -6.45 -11.70 -7.08
CA HIS A 8 -7.52 -10.77 -7.44
C HIS A 8 -8.85 -11.53 -7.46
N GLY A 9 -9.78 -11.12 -6.61
CA GLY A 9 -11.14 -11.64 -6.58
C GLY A 9 -12.03 -10.80 -7.49
N ILE A 10 -12.70 -11.46 -8.44
CA ILE A 10 -13.70 -10.85 -9.31
C ILE A 10 -15.03 -11.60 -9.13
N THR A 11 -16.13 -10.85 -9.13
CA THR A 11 -17.48 -11.41 -9.30
C THR A 11 -17.89 -11.17 -10.74
N VAL A 12 -18.47 -12.19 -11.35
CA VAL A 12 -19.08 -12.08 -12.69
C VAL A 12 -20.52 -12.58 -12.58
N ALA A 13 -21.46 -11.72 -12.92
CA ALA A 13 -22.86 -12.05 -13.06
C ALA A 13 -23.21 -12.09 -14.55
N VAL A 14 -23.81 -13.19 -14.99
CA VAL A 14 -24.24 -13.38 -16.38
C VAL A 14 -25.74 -13.57 -16.38
N ASP A 15 -26.46 -12.70 -17.08
CA ASP A 15 -27.87 -12.87 -17.38
C ASP A 15 -28.02 -13.47 -18.79
N PHE A 16 -28.41 -14.74 -18.84
CA PHE A 16 -28.58 -15.47 -20.10
C PHE A 16 -29.84 -15.08 -20.88
N LYS A 17 -30.80 -14.38 -20.26
CA LYS A 17 -32.02 -13.91 -20.94
C LYS A 17 -31.77 -12.61 -21.68
N THR A 18 -31.00 -11.71 -21.08
CA THR A 18 -30.63 -10.42 -21.69
C THR A 18 -29.29 -10.46 -22.42
N ASN A 19 -28.53 -11.56 -22.27
CA ASN A 19 -27.15 -11.71 -22.75
C ASN A 19 -26.22 -10.61 -22.21
N GLU A 20 -26.46 -10.19 -20.97
CA GLU A 20 -25.67 -9.18 -20.29
C GLU A 20 -24.67 -9.83 -19.34
N VAL A 21 -23.45 -9.28 -19.32
CA VAL A 21 -22.39 -9.69 -18.40
C VAL A 21 -21.98 -8.48 -17.58
N GLN A 22 -22.11 -8.61 -16.27
CA GLN A 22 -21.63 -7.62 -15.32
C GLN A 22 -20.44 -8.22 -14.56
N SER A 23 -19.38 -7.43 -14.40
CA SER A 23 -18.18 -7.86 -13.67
C SER A 23 -17.76 -6.79 -12.67
N GLU A 24 -17.45 -7.21 -11.45
CA GLU A 24 -17.00 -6.34 -10.37
C GLU A 24 -15.72 -6.88 -9.72
N SER A 25 -14.76 -6.00 -9.46
CA SER A 25 -13.57 -6.33 -8.68
C SER A 25 -13.91 -6.34 -7.19
N LEU A 26 -13.98 -7.53 -6.58
CA LEU A 26 -14.27 -7.69 -5.16
C LEU A 26 -13.07 -7.38 -4.26
N ALA A 27 -11.89 -7.86 -4.63
CA ALA A 27 -10.71 -7.71 -3.80
C ALA A 27 -9.43 -7.74 -4.63
N ASN A 28 -8.51 -6.84 -4.34
CA ASN A 28 -7.17 -6.88 -4.88
C ASN A 28 -6.16 -6.93 -3.73
N LEU A 29 -5.69 -8.14 -3.40
CA LEU A 29 -4.71 -8.31 -2.34
C LEU A 29 -3.32 -7.84 -2.78
N ASN A 30 -3.10 -7.63 -4.09
CA ASN A 30 -1.84 -7.09 -4.64
C ASN A 30 -1.54 -5.67 -4.18
N LYS A 31 -2.58 -4.89 -3.91
CA LYS A 31 -2.45 -3.50 -3.47
C LYS A 31 -2.32 -3.34 -1.95
N ARG A 32 -2.50 -4.43 -1.18
CA ARG A 32 -2.48 -4.39 0.27
C ARG A 32 -1.12 -4.87 0.78
N GLY A 33 -0.27 -3.91 1.14
CA GLY A 33 1.00 -4.16 1.83
C GLY A 33 2.24 -4.28 0.96
N HIS A 34 3.37 -4.49 1.63
CA HIS A 34 4.68 -4.59 1.00
C HIS A 34 4.85 -5.88 0.21
N ARG A 35 5.74 -5.85 -0.80
CA ARG A 35 6.11 -7.02 -1.61
C ARG A 35 7.55 -7.46 -1.41
N SER A 36 8.28 -6.73 -0.59
CA SER A 36 9.61 -7.05 -0.10
C SER A 36 9.67 -6.86 1.41
N ASP A 37 10.79 -7.25 2.01
CA ASP A 37 11.00 -7.14 3.45
C ASP A 37 10.80 -5.70 3.93
N VAL A 38 10.02 -5.55 4.99
CA VAL A 38 9.85 -4.26 5.67
C VAL A 38 11.12 -3.96 6.45
N ARG A 39 11.76 -2.84 6.15
CA ARG A 39 13.05 -2.44 6.73
C ARG A 39 12.91 -1.32 7.75
N CYS A 40 11.79 -0.60 7.72
CA CYS A 40 11.55 0.51 8.64
C CYS A 40 10.06 0.72 8.93
N PHE A 41 9.83 1.38 10.07
CA PHE A 41 8.51 1.74 10.56
C PHE A 41 8.59 3.08 11.30
N ALA A 42 7.59 3.93 11.13
CA ALA A 42 7.47 5.22 11.81
C ALA A 42 6.02 5.48 12.20
N VAL A 43 5.79 5.98 13.41
CA VAL A 43 4.45 6.34 13.91
C VAL A 43 4.33 7.86 13.87
N VAL A 44 3.18 8.35 13.40
CA VAL A 44 2.85 9.77 13.49
C VAL A 44 2.33 10.05 14.89
N GLU A 45 2.83 11.11 15.53
CA GLU A 45 2.53 11.52 16.92
C GLU A 45 1.03 11.64 17.24
N ASN A 46 0.18 11.86 16.23
CA ASN A 46 -1.27 11.92 16.38
C ASN A 46 -1.95 10.53 16.39
N ASN A 47 -1.18 9.44 16.43
CA ASN A 47 -1.60 8.03 16.52
C ASN A 47 -2.65 7.55 15.51
N ARG A 48 -2.97 8.32 14.48
CA ARG A 48 -3.96 7.96 13.44
C ARG A 48 -3.34 7.28 12.24
N THR A 49 -2.05 7.46 12.04
CA THR A 49 -1.35 6.89 10.89
C THR A 49 0.04 6.42 11.28
N PHE A 50 0.49 5.40 10.57
CA PHE A 50 1.88 4.95 10.63
C PHE A 50 2.39 4.70 9.21
N VAL A 51 3.70 4.70 9.07
CA VAL A 51 4.38 4.48 7.80
C VAL A 51 5.28 3.28 7.95
N SER A 52 5.30 2.43 6.94
CA SER A 52 6.25 1.32 6.83
C SER A 52 6.95 1.41 5.49
N GLY A 53 8.25 1.15 5.45
CA GLY A 53 9.04 1.16 4.23
C GLY A 53 9.71 -0.19 3.95
N SER A 54 9.77 -0.54 2.68
CA SER A 54 10.43 -1.72 2.13
C SER A 54 11.43 -1.29 1.04
N ALA A 55 12.11 -2.26 0.41
CA ALA A 55 13.09 -2.01 -0.65
C ALA A 55 12.51 -1.31 -1.90
N ASP A 56 11.19 -1.44 -2.11
CA ASP A 56 10.48 -1.05 -3.31
C ASP A 56 9.43 0.05 -3.08
N ALA A 57 8.93 0.21 -1.85
CA ALA A 57 7.82 1.11 -1.58
C ALA A 57 7.80 1.63 -0.13
N GLY A 58 7.18 2.79 0.04
CA GLY A 58 6.65 3.25 1.32
C GLY A 58 5.12 3.15 1.33
N ILE A 59 4.55 2.71 2.45
CA ILE A 59 3.10 2.62 2.64
C ILE A 59 2.70 3.37 3.89
N ILE A 60 1.71 4.25 3.75
CA ILE A 60 1.03 4.96 4.82
C ILE A 60 -0.24 4.17 5.17
N TRP A 61 -0.44 3.92 6.45
CA TRP A 61 -1.54 3.13 6.97
C TRP A 61 -2.39 3.95 7.92
N ASP A 62 -3.68 3.66 7.94
CA ASP A 62 -4.58 4.10 9.00
C ASP A 62 -4.43 3.13 10.19
N SER A 63 -4.15 3.64 11.38
CA SER A 63 -3.88 2.81 12.56
C SER A 63 -5.12 2.11 13.11
N ASN A 64 -6.33 2.61 12.81
CA ASN A 64 -7.58 2.06 13.31
C ASN A 64 -8.12 0.93 12.41
N SER A 65 -8.12 1.16 11.10
CA SER A 65 -8.62 0.21 10.10
C SER A 65 -7.56 -0.74 9.56
N LEU A 66 -6.26 -0.44 9.79
CA LEU A 66 -5.11 -1.16 9.24
C LEU A 66 -5.13 -1.25 7.70
N LEU A 67 -5.88 -0.35 7.06
CA LEU A 67 -5.92 -0.26 5.61
C LEU A 67 -4.84 0.71 5.11
N PRO A 68 -4.22 0.40 3.95
CA PRO A 68 -3.26 1.30 3.33
C PRO A 68 -4.01 2.54 2.82
N ILE A 69 -3.60 3.72 3.30
CA ILE A 69 -4.10 5.01 2.85
C ILE A 69 -3.42 5.39 1.54
N ASN A 70 -2.10 5.19 1.46
CA ASN A 70 -1.32 5.54 0.28
C ASN A 70 -0.08 4.64 0.16
N ARG A 71 0.33 4.38 -1.07
CA ARG A 71 1.54 3.67 -1.44
C ARG A 71 2.33 4.56 -2.39
N PHE A 72 3.58 4.85 -2.05
CA PHE A 72 4.47 5.63 -2.88
C PHE A 72 5.69 4.79 -3.24
N GLU A 73 5.99 4.75 -4.53
CA GLU A 73 7.11 4.03 -5.14
C GLU A 73 8.02 5.11 -5.74
N ALA A 74 9.32 5.07 -5.44
CA ALA A 74 10.27 5.96 -6.06
C ALA A 74 11.42 5.12 -6.63
N ASP A 75 11.76 5.34 -7.89
CA ASP A 75 12.86 4.65 -8.56
C ASP A 75 14.20 4.86 -7.81
N GLU A 76 14.35 6.00 -7.14
CA GLU A 76 15.49 6.39 -6.31
C GLU A 76 15.45 5.82 -4.88
N MET A 77 14.36 5.14 -4.48
CA MET A 77 14.22 4.66 -3.10
C MET A 77 15.23 3.56 -2.77
N LYS A 78 15.65 2.76 -3.76
CA LYS A 78 16.62 1.66 -3.61
C LYS A 78 17.93 2.07 -2.94
N ASP A 79 18.44 3.28 -3.24
CA ASP A 79 19.69 3.78 -2.69
C ASP A 79 19.51 4.54 -1.36
N LEU A 80 18.34 5.17 -1.15
CA LEU A 80 18.05 5.97 0.04
C LEU A 80 17.75 5.11 1.28
N ILE A 81 17.00 4.01 1.12
CA ILE A 81 16.60 3.11 2.22
C ILE A 81 17.74 2.21 2.73
N SER A 82 18.79 2.04 1.93
CA SER A 82 19.99 1.30 2.33
C SER A 82 20.88 2.09 3.30
N ARG A 83 20.70 3.42 3.43
CA ARG A 83 21.69 4.26 4.12
C ARG A 83 21.21 5.13 5.27
N LYS A 84 19.94 5.56 5.39
CA LYS A 84 19.51 6.34 6.58
C LYS A 84 18.02 6.63 6.59
N PHE A 85 17.29 6.05 7.54
CA PHE A 85 16.01 6.58 7.99
C PHE A 85 16.03 6.61 9.53
N HIS A 86 16.53 7.72 10.08
CA HIS A 86 16.11 8.18 11.40
C HIS A 86 14.61 8.51 11.30
N ILE A 87 13.83 8.08 12.29
CA ILE A 87 12.39 8.26 12.44
C ILE A 87 11.96 9.62 11.84
N PHE A 88 11.27 9.59 10.70
CA PHE A 88 10.73 10.81 10.08
C PHE A 88 9.58 11.31 10.94
N HIS A 89 9.83 12.37 11.72
CA HIS A 89 8.76 13.18 12.28
C HIS A 89 8.06 13.90 11.13
N PHE A 90 6.90 13.40 10.71
CA PHE A 90 6.05 14.05 9.71
C PHE A 90 5.47 15.34 10.29
N LYS A 91 6.14 16.47 10.07
CA LYS A 91 5.59 17.80 10.38
C LYS A 91 4.63 18.19 9.25
N LYS A 92 3.35 18.40 9.58
CA LYS A 92 2.32 18.84 8.61
C LYS A 92 2.81 20.05 7.80
N PRO A 93 2.52 20.12 6.48
CA PRO A 93 2.76 21.33 5.72
C PRO A 93 1.87 22.46 6.27
N LYS A 94 2.48 23.59 6.62
CA LYS A 94 1.74 24.83 6.94
C LYS A 94 1.05 25.30 5.66
N LYS A 95 -0.28 25.43 5.70
CA LYS A 95 -1.02 26.14 4.67
C LYS A 95 -0.67 27.63 4.81
N SER A 96 -0.14 28.24 3.75
CA SER A 96 -0.05 29.70 3.59
C SER A 96 -1.37 30.24 3.06
#